data_AF-A0A369XS36-F1
#
_entry.id   AF-A0A369XS36-F1
#
_cell.length_a   1.000
_cell.length_b   1.000
_cell.length_c   1.000
_cell.angle_alpha   90.00
_cell.angle_beta   90.00
_cell.angle_gamma   90.00
#
_symmetry.space_group_name_H-M   'P 1'
#
loop_
_entity.id
_entity.type
_entity.pdbx_description
1 polymer ?
#
loop_
_entity_poly.entity_id
_entity_poly.type
_entity_poly.pdbx_seq_one_letter_code
_entity_poly.pdbx_strand_id
1 'polypeptide(L)' 'MHGYGFGAHMLIFWIFIIVLMVSIFRDSSSGKNKYSKQSETAIEILKKRYAKGEITSEEYQEIKQKL' A
#
# COMPACT_ATOMS: atom_id res chain seq x y z
N MET A 1 13.87 45.67 16.66
CA MET A 1 14.20 44.45 17.42
C MET A 1 13.03 43.47 17.28
N HIS A 2 13.33 42.24 16.89
CA HIS A 2 12.44 41.22 16.31
C HIS A 2 11.14 40.92 17.09
N GLY A 3 9.99 41.19 16.48
CA GLY A 3 8.66 40.68 16.86
C GLY A 3 8.25 39.38 16.15
N TYR A 4 9.24 38.60 15.66
CA TYR A 4 9.02 37.37 14.88
C TYR A 4 8.93 36.09 15.74
N GLY A 5 8.98 36.21 17.07
CA GLY A 5 9.03 35.05 17.97
C GLY A 5 7.71 34.29 18.11
N PHE A 6 6.57 34.99 18.02
CA PHE A 6 5.26 34.40 18.32
C PHE A 6 4.63 33.66 17.11
N GLY A 7 4.85 34.14 15.88
CA GLY A 7 4.32 33.49 14.67
C GLY A 7 5.09 32.22 14.28
N ALA A 8 6.40 32.19 14.51
CA ALA A 8 7.24 31.03 14.19
C ALA A 8 6.88 29.81 15.05
N HIS A 9 6.61 30.00 16.35
CA HIS A 9 6.19 28.92 17.24
C HIS A 9 4.85 28.31 16.82
N MET A 10 3.92 29.14 16.34
CA MET A 10 2.63 28.66 15.84
C MET A 10 2.78 27.79 14.60
N LEU A 11 3.64 28.16 13.65
CA LEU A 11 3.92 27.35 12.46
C LEU A 11 4.66 26.05 12.80
N ILE A 12 5.66 26.11 13.69
CA ILE A 12 6.41 24.93 14.13
C ILE A 12 5.48 23.91 14.81
N PHE A 13 4.55 24.38 15.65
CA PHE A 13 3.55 23.54 16.31
C PHE A 13 2.63 22.83 15.30
N TRP A 14 2.14 23.56 14.29
CA TRP A 14 1.32 22.98 13.23
C TRP A 14 2.08 21.96 12.37
N ILE A 15 3.34 22.25 12.01
CA ILE A 15 4.19 21.30 11.26
C ILE A 15 4.41 20.03 12.10
N PHE A 16 4.65 20.17 13.40
CA PHE A 16 4.84 19.02 14.29
C PHE A 16 3.59 18.13 14.35
N ILE A 17 2.39 18.70 14.45
CA ILE A 17 1.13 17.95 14.40
C ILE A 17 0.99 17.19 13.08
N ILE A 18 1.27 17.83 11.94
CA ILE A 18 1.18 17.20 10.62
C ILE A 18 2.15 16.01 10.52
N VAL A 19 3.40 16.19 10.97
CA VAL A 19 4.40 15.11 10.99
C VAL A 19 3.94 13.95 11.86
N LEU A 20 3.35 14.23 13.03
CA LEU A 20 2.87 13.20 13.95
C LEU A 20 1.68 12.42 13.37
N MET A 21 0.75 13.11 12.70
CA MET A 21 -0.34 12.48 11.93
C MET A 21 0.22 11.58 10.84
N VAL A 22 1.14 12.10 10.01
CA VAL A 22 1.71 11.35 8.89
C VAL A 22 2.55 10.16 9.36
N SER A 23 3.22 10.24 10.52
CA SER A 23 4.03 9.13 11.05
C SER A 23 3.19 7.89 11.35
N ILE A 24 1.98 8.06 11.90
CA ILE A 24 1.06 6.95 12.19
C ILE A 24 0.59 6.29 10.89
N PHE A 25 0.31 7.09 9.85
CA PHE A 25 -0.07 6.58 8.54
C PHE A 25 1.12 6.06 7.72
N ARG A 26 2.36 6.48 8.00
CA ARG A 26 3.56 6.03 7.27
C ARG A 26 3.85 4.56 7.58
N ASP A 27 3.73 4.14 8.83
CA ASP A 27 3.88 2.73 9.21
C ASP A 27 2.72 1.86 8.70
N SER A 28 1.49 2.40 8.67
CA SER A 28 0.32 1.70 8.09
C SER A 28 0.21 1.80 6.57
N SER A 29 0.98 2.65 5.88
CA SER A 29 0.97 2.74 4.42
C SER A 29 1.76 1.63 3.73
N SER A 30 2.46 0.78 4.49
CA SER A 30 2.84 -0.57 4.02
C SER A 30 1.62 -1.49 3.85
N GLY A 31 0.45 -1.08 4.35
CA GLY A 31 -0.82 -1.80 4.23
C GLY A 31 -1.57 -1.62 2.90
N LYS A 32 -1.18 -0.66 2.05
CA LYS A 32 -1.75 -0.53 0.69
C LYS A 32 -1.29 -1.64 -0.27
N ASN A 33 -0.36 -2.49 0.17
CA ASN A 33 0.08 -3.67 -0.57
C ASN A 33 -0.59 -4.98 -0.12
N LYS A 34 -1.63 -4.97 0.73
CA LYS A 34 -2.35 -6.23 1.00
C LYS A 34 -3.10 -6.73 -0.24
N TYR A 35 -3.71 -5.83 -1.02
CA TYR A 35 -4.40 -6.20 -2.26
C TYR A 35 -3.41 -6.62 -3.36
N SER A 36 -2.30 -5.89 -3.56
CA SER A 36 -1.28 -6.28 -4.53
C SER A 36 -0.59 -7.60 -4.13
N LYS A 37 -0.22 -7.79 -2.86
CA LYS A 37 0.39 -9.03 -2.39
C LYS A 37 -0.57 -10.22 -2.47
N GLN A 38 -1.87 -10.02 -2.21
CA GLN A 38 -2.87 -11.06 -2.34
C GLN A 38 -3.14 -11.44 -3.81
N SER A 39 -3.15 -10.44 -4.71
CA SER A 39 -3.24 -10.70 -6.17
C SER A 39 -2.03 -11.46 -6.70
N GLU A 40 -0.83 -11.12 -6.25
CA GLU A 40 0.41 -11.81 -6.61
C GLU A 40 0.38 -13.27 -6.12
N THR A 41 -0.09 -13.49 -4.88
CA THR A 41 -0.28 -14.83 -4.32
C THR A 41 -1.31 -15.65 -5.12
N ALA A 42 -2.42 -15.05 -5.56
CA ALA A 42 -3.42 -15.74 -6.37
C ALA A 42 -2.87 -16.16 -7.74
N ILE A 43 -2.11 -15.28 -8.41
CA ILE A 43 -1.46 -15.58 -9.70
C ILE A 43 -0.41 -16.69 -9.54
N GLU A 44 0.37 -16.69 -8.46
CA GLU A 44 1.34 -17.75 -8.17
C GLU A 44 0.68 -19.12 -7.95
N ILE A 45 -0.44 -19.17 -7.23
CA ILE A 45 -1.21 -20.40 -7.02
C ILE A 45 -1.75 -20.93 -8.36
N LEU A 46 -2.29 -20.06 -9.21
CA LEU A 46 -2.79 -20.42 -10.54
C LEU A 46 -1.69 -20.98 -11.42
N LYS A 47 -0.53 -20.31 -11.47
CA LYS A 47 0.62 -20.75 -12.27
C LYS A 47 1.11 -22.14 -11.83
N LYS A 48 1.13 -22.41 -10.52
CA LYS A 48 1.53 -23.71 -9.97
C LYS A 48 0.59 -24.85 -10.37
N ARG A 49 -0.72 -24.59 -10.39
CA ARG A 49 -1.74 -25.58 -10.81
C ARG A 49 -1.70 -25.81 -12.32
N TYR A 50 -1.49 -24.76 -13.09
CA TYR A 50 -1.30 -24.86 -14.54
C TYR A 50 -0.08 -25.72 -14.89
N ALA A 51 1.05 -25.50 -14.22
CA ALA A 51 2.26 -26.30 -14.42
C ALA A 51 2.09 -27.78 -14.02
N LYS A 52 1.18 -28.07 -13.08
CA LYS A 52 0.80 -29.43 -12.71
C LYS A 52 -0.22 -30.06 -13.66
N GLY A 53 -0.77 -29.30 -14.61
CA GLY A 53 -1.85 -29.74 -15.50
C GLY A 53 -3.22 -29.88 -14.81
N GLU A 54 -3.39 -29.29 -13.61
CA GLU A 54 -4.64 -29.36 -12.85
C GLU A 54 -5.72 -28.38 -13.40
N ILE A 55 -5.31 -27.39 -14.20
CA ILE A 55 -6.20 -26.42 -14.86
C ILE A 55 -5.80 -26.26 -16.32
N THR A 56 -6.76 -25.97 -17.19
CA THR A 56 -6.48 -25.72 -18.62
C THR A 56 -5.97 -24.30 -18.85
N SER A 57 -5.39 -24.06 -20.03
CA SER A 57 -4.96 -22.71 -20.45
C SER A 57 -6.13 -21.72 -20.49
N GLU A 58 -7.35 -22.20 -20.78
CA GLU A 58 -8.57 -21.39 -20.83
C GLU A 58 -8.98 -20.95 -19.42
N GLU A 59 -9.03 -21.88 -18.46
CA GLU A 59 -9.33 -21.57 -17.06
C GLU A 59 -8.30 -20.62 -16.45
N TYR A 60 -7.02 -20.78 -16.78
CA TYR A 60 -5.96 -19.87 -16.35
C TYR A 60 -6.19 -18.44 -16.86
N GLN A 61 -6.61 -18.29 -18.12
CA GLN A 61 -6.90 -16.99 -18.71
C GLN A 61 -8.13 -16.33 -18.09
N GLU A 62 -9.22 -17.06 -17.90
CA GLU A 62 -10.45 -16.53 -17.30
C GLU A 62 -10.23 -15.99 -15.89
N ILE A 63 -9.48 -16.72 -15.06
CA ILE A 63 -9.23 -16.30 -13.67
C ILE A 63 -8.27 -15.10 -13.65
N LYS A 64 -7.26 -15.08 -14.53
CA LYS A 64 -6.34 -13.94 -14.66
C LYS A 64 -7.06 -12.65 -15.11
N GLN A 65 -8.13 -12.74 -15.91
CA GLN A 65 -8.91 -11.57 -16.31
C GLN A 65 -9.90 -11.09 -15.25
N LYS A 66 -10.26 -11.93 -14.27
CA LYS A 66 -11.17 -11.60 -13.18
C LYS A 66 -10.47 -11.04 -11.93
N LEU A 67 -9.14 -11.17 -11.84
CA LEU A 67 -8.28 -10.59 -10.80
C LEU A 67 -7.87 -9.16 -11.16
#